data_AF-A0A971BMG9-F1
#
_entry.id   AF-A0A971BMG9-F1
#
_cell.length_a   1.000
_cell.length_b   1.000
_cell.length_c   1.000
_cell.angle_alpha   90.00
_cell.angle_beta   90.00
_cell.angle_gamma   90.00
#
_symmetry.space_group_name_H-M   'P 1'
#
loop_
_entity.id
_entity.type
_entity.pdbx_description
1 polymer ?
#
loop_
_entity_poly.entity_id
_entity_poly.type
_entity_poly.pdbx_seq_one_letter_code
_entity_poly.pdbx_strand_id
1 'polypeptide(L)'
;MHKRPIIYIALAALILFFINEQIQEPAQTEPELLSRQTIMQQFESEAVVSVAFPHNYRGDNGDAFYVIRGKSGQTVTDYYEIYKDPDKNLLKYRVKDHWENIRLPLSRFDIYKLEQGKWQPLSE
;
A
#
# COMPACT_ATOMS: atom_id res chain seq x y z
N MET A 1 58.17 16.50 28.87
CA MET A 1 57.57 15.16 28.68
C MET A 1 56.07 15.18 29.02
N HIS A 2 55.23 15.92 28.28
CA HIS A 2 53.78 16.04 28.57
C HIS A 2 52.93 15.97 27.28
N LYS A 3 52.98 14.83 26.58
CA LYS A 3 52.10 14.50 25.44
C LYS A 3 51.15 13.35 25.80
N ARG A 4 50.44 13.48 26.92
CA ARG A 4 49.54 12.43 27.42
C ARG A 4 48.05 12.79 27.57
N PRO A 5 47.58 14.07 27.59
CA PRO A 5 46.15 14.33 27.82
C PRO A 5 45.28 14.30 26.55
N ILE A 6 45.87 14.48 25.36
CA ILE A 6 45.11 14.63 24.10
C ILE A 6 44.50 13.29 23.63
N ILE A 7 45.17 12.17 23.93
CA ILE A 7 44.71 10.83 23.51
C ILE A 7 43.40 10.46 24.22
N TYR A 8 43.24 10.83 25.49
CA TYR A 8 42.02 10.54 26.25
C TYR A 8 40.82 11.34 25.75
N ILE A 9 41.03 12.58 25.29
CA ILE A 9 39.96 13.42 24.73
C ILE A 9 39.53 12.89 23.37
N ALA A 10 40.48 12.48 22.51
CA ALA A 10 40.17 11.85 21.24
C ALA A 10 39.40 10.53 21.43
N LEU A 11 39.79 9.71 22.41
CA LEU A 11 39.12 8.46 22.73
C LEU A 11 37.70 8.69 23.27
N ALA A 12 37.51 9.67 24.14
CA ALA A 12 36.19 10.02 24.68
C ALA A 12 35.24 10.55 23.58
N ALA A 13 35.75 11.38 22.66
CA ALA A 13 34.98 11.84 21.51
C ALA A 13 34.59 10.70 20.56
N LEU A 14 35.48 9.73 20.37
CA LEU A 14 35.22 8.54 19.54
C LEU A 14 34.15 7.65 20.19
N ILE A 15 34.24 7.41 21.50
CA ILE A 15 33.23 6.65 22.25
C ILE A 15 31.87 7.35 22.22
N LEU A 16 31.82 8.67 22.43
CA LEU A 16 30.58 9.45 22.33
C LEU A 16 29.98 9.40 20.92
N PHE A 17 30.81 9.47 19.88
CA PHE A 17 30.36 9.34 18.49
C PHE A 17 29.75 7.95 18.21
N PHE A 18 30.39 6.87 18.66
CA PHE A 18 29.88 5.50 18.51
C PHE A 18 28.58 5.25 19.29
N ILE A 19 28.44 5.82 20.49
CA ILE A 19 27.20 5.74 21.27
C ILE A 19 26.07 6.51 20.58
N ASN A 20 26.36 7.68 20.00
CA ASN A 20 25.35 8.50 19.35
C ASN A 20 24.81 7.87 18.04
N GLU A 21 25.63 7.13 17.30
CA GLU A 21 25.15 6.39 16.12
C GLU A 21 24.27 5.18 16.50
N GLN A 22 24.54 4.51 17.64
CA GLN A 22 23.70 3.40 18.10
C GLN A 22 22.35 3.82 18.70
N ILE A 23 22.20 5.08 19.11
CA ILE A 23 20.96 5.63 19.69
C ILE A 23 20.09 6.33 18.63
N GLN A 24 20.44 6.25 17.33
CA GLN A 24 19.45 6.58 16.30
C GLN A 24 18.34 5.53 16.35
N GLU A 25 17.30 5.82 17.12
CA GLU A 25 16.02 5.11 17.04
C GLU A 25 15.67 5.00 15.56
N PRO A 26 15.38 3.80 15.04
CA PRO A 26 14.98 3.67 13.66
C PRO A 26 13.79 4.59 13.46
N ALA A 27 13.94 5.57 12.56
CA ALA A 27 12.86 6.47 12.21
C ALA A 27 11.60 5.62 12.01
N GLN A 28 10.53 5.93 12.73
CA GLN A 28 9.26 5.26 12.55
C GLN A 28 8.74 5.67 11.16
N THR A 29 9.18 4.98 10.12
CA THR A 29 8.75 5.23 8.75
C THR A 29 7.27 4.89 8.70
N GLU A 30 6.40 5.82 8.31
CA GLU A 30 5.00 5.50 8.06
C GLU A 30 4.89 4.38 7.02
N PRO A 31 3.89 3.48 7.12
CA PRO A 31 3.74 2.41 6.16
C PRO A 31 3.48 3.01 4.76
N GLU A 32 4.07 2.38 3.74
CA GLU A 32 3.89 2.82 2.36
C GLU A 32 2.41 2.70 1.94
N LEU A 33 1.87 3.75 1.33
CA LEU A 33 0.50 3.79 0.82
C LEU A 33 0.31 2.75 -0.29
N LEU A 34 -0.85 2.08 -0.30
CA LEU A 34 -1.21 1.16 -1.37
C LEU A 34 -1.74 1.93 -2.57
N SER A 35 -0.81 2.28 -3.47
CA SER A 35 -1.15 2.98 -4.71
C SER A 35 -2.12 2.16 -5.58
N ARG A 36 -2.93 2.86 -6.39
CA ARG A 36 -3.82 2.21 -7.37
C ARG A 36 -3.07 1.26 -8.28
N GLN A 37 -1.87 1.64 -8.72
CA GLN A 37 -1.01 0.81 -9.57
C GLN A 37 -0.58 -0.48 -8.87
N THR A 38 -0.16 -0.39 -7.61
CA THR A 38 0.23 -1.56 -6.79
C THR A 38 -0.93 -2.56 -6.67
N ILE A 39 -2.14 -2.06 -6.41
CA ILE A 39 -3.35 -2.89 -6.35
C ILE A 39 -3.62 -3.53 -7.72
N MET A 40 -3.65 -2.73 -8.79
CA MET A 40 -3.92 -3.23 -10.14
C MET A 40 -2.92 -4.31 -10.58
N GLN A 41 -1.64 -4.15 -10.29
CA GLN A 41 -0.60 -5.14 -10.59
C GLN A 41 -0.89 -6.52 -9.98
N GLN A 42 -1.49 -6.57 -8.79
CA GLN A 42 -1.80 -7.84 -8.13
C GLN A 42 -2.92 -8.62 -8.84
N PHE A 43 -3.76 -7.93 -9.61
CA PHE A 43 -4.87 -8.52 -10.36
C PHE A 43 -4.56 -8.74 -11.84
N GLU A 44 -3.34 -8.45 -12.31
CA GLU A 44 -2.93 -8.60 -13.72
C GLU A 44 -2.99 -10.03 -14.25
N SER A 45 -2.93 -11.03 -13.36
CA SER A 45 -3.01 -12.44 -13.74
C SER A 45 -4.45 -12.94 -13.95
N GLU A 46 -5.45 -12.14 -13.61
CA GLU A 46 -6.85 -12.52 -13.75
C GLU A 46 -7.39 -12.26 -15.17
N ALA A 47 -8.19 -13.18 -15.72
CA ALA A 47 -8.57 -13.13 -17.14
C ALA A 47 -9.58 -12.02 -17.51
N VAL A 48 -10.50 -11.67 -16.60
CA VAL A 48 -11.53 -10.63 -16.81
C VAL A 48 -11.85 -9.98 -15.48
N VAL A 49 -11.15 -8.89 -15.19
CA VAL A 49 -11.28 -8.15 -13.93
C VAL A 49 -11.36 -6.66 -14.20
N SER A 50 -12.22 -5.97 -13.46
CA SER A 50 -12.19 -4.51 -13.35
C SER A 50 -11.93 -4.14 -11.90
N VAL A 51 -11.13 -3.11 -11.67
CA VAL A 51 -10.86 -2.57 -10.33
C VAL A 51 -11.42 -1.16 -10.29
N ALA A 52 -12.25 -0.88 -9.30
CA ALA A 52 -12.88 0.40 -9.10
C ALA A 52 -12.37 1.04 -7.81
N PHE A 53 -11.93 2.29 -7.92
CA PHE A 53 -11.45 3.10 -6.82
C PHE A 53 -12.39 4.28 -6.60
N PRO A 54 -12.88 4.54 -5.37
CA PRO A 54 -13.55 5.79 -5.07
C PRO A 54 -12.68 6.99 -5.49
N HIS A 55 -13.27 8.09 -5.96
CA HIS A 55 -12.49 9.28 -6.35
C HIS A 55 -11.64 9.86 -5.20
N ASN A 56 -12.05 9.64 -3.95
CA ASN A 56 -11.33 10.05 -2.76
C ASN A 56 -10.32 8.99 -2.25
N TYR A 57 -10.07 7.91 -3.00
CA TYR A 57 -9.11 6.88 -2.64
C TYR A 57 -7.69 7.44 -2.57
N ARG A 58 -7.01 7.22 -1.43
CA ARG A 58 -5.63 7.66 -1.15
C ARG A 58 -4.67 6.48 -0.98
N GLY A 59 -5.19 5.29 -0.72
CA GLY A 59 -4.41 4.07 -0.47
C GLY A 59 -3.97 3.92 0.99
N ASP A 60 -4.68 4.56 1.92
CA ASP A 60 -4.35 4.55 3.35
C ASP A 60 -5.22 3.53 4.13
N ASN A 61 -4.89 3.28 5.39
CA ASN A 61 -5.68 2.47 6.30
C ASN A 61 -7.14 2.97 6.39
N GLY A 62 -8.09 2.08 6.15
CA GLY A 62 -9.52 2.36 6.11
C GLY A 62 -10.06 2.70 4.72
N ASP A 63 -9.20 2.97 3.73
CA ASP A 63 -9.64 3.11 2.35
C ASP A 63 -10.14 1.78 1.80
N ALA A 64 -11.03 1.87 0.81
CA ALA A 64 -11.62 0.71 0.17
C ALA A 64 -11.53 0.79 -1.34
N PHE A 65 -11.43 -0.38 -1.97
CA PHE A 65 -11.51 -0.55 -3.42
C PHE A 65 -12.36 -1.78 -3.74
N TYR A 66 -12.76 -1.89 -5.00
CA TYR A 66 -13.71 -2.91 -5.43
C TYR A 66 -13.14 -3.67 -6.61
N VAL A 67 -13.32 -4.98 -6.62
CA VAL A 67 -12.87 -5.85 -7.72
C VAL A 67 -14.08 -6.53 -8.32
N ILE A 68 -14.30 -6.29 -9.61
CA ILE A 68 -15.45 -6.76 -10.37
C ILE A 68 -14.97 -7.86 -11.31
N ARG A 69 -15.52 -9.07 -11.18
CA ARG A 69 -15.20 -10.22 -12.02
C ARG A 69 -16.43 -10.67 -12.81
N GLY A 70 -16.24 -10.93 -14.09
CA GLY A 70 -17.26 -11.55 -14.93
C GLY A 70 -17.10 -13.07 -14.92
N LYS A 71 -18.10 -13.81 -14.42
CA LYS A 71 -18.10 -15.29 -14.48
C LYS A 71 -19.44 -15.80 -14.98
N SER A 72 -19.42 -16.49 -16.12
CA SER A 72 -20.58 -17.26 -16.63
C SER A 72 -21.91 -16.50 -16.67
N GLY A 73 -21.89 -15.24 -17.14
CA GLY A 73 -23.09 -14.40 -17.26
C GLY A 73 -23.51 -13.68 -15.97
N GLN A 74 -22.76 -13.85 -14.88
CA GLN A 74 -22.93 -13.13 -13.62
C GLN A 74 -21.76 -12.19 -13.37
N THR A 75 -22.05 -11.08 -12.71
CA THR A 75 -21.05 -10.11 -12.26
C THR A 75 -20.87 -10.28 -10.76
N VAL A 76 -19.63 -10.47 -10.32
CA VAL A 76 -19.29 -10.58 -8.90
C VAL A 76 -18.46 -9.38 -8.53
N THR A 77 -18.80 -8.69 -7.45
CA THR A 77 -18.06 -7.54 -6.93
C THR A 77 -17.61 -7.83 -5.51
N ASP A 78 -16.30 -7.88 -5.30
CA ASP A 78 -15.70 -7.97 -3.97
C ASP A 78 -15.36 -6.57 -3.46
N TYR A 79 -15.77 -6.29 -2.23
CA TYR A 79 -15.34 -5.10 -1.49
C TYR A 79 -14.08 -5.42 -0.71
N TYR A 80 -13.02 -4.65 -0.93
CA TYR A 80 -11.76 -4.76 -0.21
C TYR A 80 -11.54 -3.55 0.70
N GLU A 81 -11.11 -3.80 1.92
CA GLU A 81 -10.72 -2.76 2.90
C GLU A 81 -9.22 -2.85 3.17
N ILE A 82 -8.54 -1.72 3.09
CA ILE A 82 -7.14 -1.57 3.48
C ILE A 82 -7.07 -1.47 4.99
N TYR A 83 -6.19 -2.24 5.60
CA TYR A 83 -5.93 -2.22 7.02
C TYR A 83 -4.43 -2.24 7.30
N LYS A 84 -4.03 -1.60 8.38
CA LYS A 84 -2.67 -1.67 8.91
C LYS A 84 -2.46 -3.01 9.61
N ASP A 85 -1.44 -3.75 9.20
CA ASP A 85 -1.02 -4.94 9.91
C ASP A 85 -0.46 -4.51 11.29
N PRO A 86 -0.99 -5.07 12.41
CA PRO A 86 -0.57 -4.66 13.74
C PRO A 86 0.86 -5.09 14.08
N ASP A 87 1.36 -6.15 13.46
CA ASP A 87 2.66 -6.76 13.78
C ASP A 87 3.77 -6.26 12.85
N LYS A 88 3.40 -5.88 11.63
CA LYS A 88 4.30 -5.41 10.59
C LYS A 88 3.79 -4.05 10.16
N ASN A 89 4.55 -2.99 10.35
CA ASN A 89 4.16 -1.62 9.99
C ASN A 89 4.01 -1.45 8.46
N LEU A 90 2.99 -2.09 7.90
CA LEU A 90 2.70 -2.32 6.49
C LEU A 90 1.17 -2.27 6.31
N LEU A 91 0.74 -1.76 5.17
CA LEU A 91 -0.66 -1.83 4.77
C LEU A 91 -0.93 -3.15 4.03
N LYS A 92 -2.08 -3.76 4.34
CA LYS A 92 -2.63 -4.93 3.67
C LYS A 92 -4.09 -4.65 3.32
N TYR A 93 -4.71 -5.56 2.58
CA TYR A 93 -6.15 -5.49 2.34
C TYR A 93 -6.79 -6.86 2.51
N ARG A 94 -8.10 -6.86 2.76
CA ARG A 94 -8.92 -8.07 2.91
C ARG A 94 -10.28 -7.85 2.27
N VAL A 95 -10.90 -8.94 1.83
CA VAL A 95 -12.31 -8.92 1.43
C VAL A 95 -13.16 -8.71 2.69
N LYS A 96 -14.00 -7.68 2.70
CA LYS A 96 -14.96 -7.43 3.79
C LYS A 96 -16.37 -7.87 3.41
N ASP A 97 -16.71 -7.77 2.13
CA ASP A 97 -18.03 -8.10 1.63
C ASP A 97 -17.95 -8.58 0.17
N HIS A 98 -19.00 -9.28 -0.24
CA HIS A 98 -19.13 -9.91 -1.54
C HIS A 98 -20.55 -9.70 -2.09
N TRP A 99 -20.64 -9.15 -3.29
CA TRP A 99 -21.93 -8.86 -3.91
C TRP A 99 -22.06 -9.49 -5.29
N GLU A 100 -23.20 -10.13 -5.49
CA GLU A 100 -23.57 -10.71 -6.78
C GLU A 100 -24.48 -9.76 -7.56
N ASN A 101 -24.19 -9.61 -8.84
CA ASN A 101 -24.97 -8.86 -9.84
C ASN A 101 -25.20 -7.37 -9.51
N ILE A 102 -24.32 -6.76 -8.71
CA ILE A 102 -24.31 -5.32 -8.47
C ILE A 102 -23.53 -4.61 -9.58
N ARG A 103 -24.07 -3.47 -10.04
CA ARG A 103 -23.34 -2.50 -10.86
C ARG A 103 -22.97 -1.29 -10.01
N LEU A 104 -21.68 -0.98 -9.95
CA LEU A 104 -21.21 0.23 -9.31
C LEU A 104 -21.55 1.47 -10.18
N PRO A 105 -21.96 2.59 -9.58
CA PRO A 105 -22.24 3.81 -10.32
C PRO A 105 -20.95 4.45 -10.85
N LEU A 106 -20.75 4.45 -12.17
CA LEU A 106 -19.52 4.94 -12.81
C LEU A 106 -19.10 6.35 -12.35
N SER A 107 -20.07 7.23 -12.09
CA SER A 107 -19.85 8.61 -11.63
C SER A 107 -19.22 8.78 -10.25
N ARG A 108 -19.01 7.71 -9.49
CA ARG A 108 -18.38 7.76 -8.16
C ARG A 108 -17.02 7.07 -8.10
N PHE A 109 -16.62 6.41 -9.18
CA PHE A 109 -15.47 5.52 -9.19
C PHE A 109 -14.60 5.76 -10.41
N ASP A 110 -13.28 5.78 -10.19
CA ASP A 110 -12.30 5.57 -11.23
C ASP A 110 -12.21 4.07 -11.48
N ILE A 111 -12.75 3.59 -12.61
CA ILE A 111 -12.79 2.16 -12.95
C ILE A 111 -11.72 1.85 -13.98
N TYR A 112 -10.96 0.80 -13.74
CA TYR A 112 -9.96 0.27 -14.67
C TYR A 112 -10.31 -1.16 -15.02
N LYS A 113 -10.34 -1.48 -16.32
CA LYS A 113 -10.65 -2.81 -16.82
C LYS A 113 -9.38 -3.44 -17.41
N LEU A 114 -9.13 -4.70 -17.06
CA LEU A 114 -8.04 -5.46 -17.67
C LEU A 114 -8.55 -6.10 -18.97
N GLU A 115 -8.05 -5.62 -20.11
CA GLU A 115 -8.33 -6.17 -21.43
C GLU A 115 -7.02 -6.47 -22.14
N GLN A 116 -6.88 -7.71 -22.66
CA GLN A 116 -5.70 -8.14 -23.42
C GLN A 116 -4.37 -7.90 -22.68
N GLY A 117 -4.36 -8.08 -21.36
CA GLY A 117 -3.18 -7.87 -20.51
C GLY A 117 -2.80 -6.40 -20.30
N LYS A 118 -3.71 -5.46 -20.60
CA LYS A 118 -3.52 -4.03 -20.33
C LYS A 118 -4.69 -3.44 -19.56
N TRP A 119 -4.38 -2.61 -18.58
CA TRP A 119 -5.37 -1.83 -17.88
C TRP A 119 -5.83 -0.65 -18.74
N GLN A 120 -7.13 -0.56 -18.98
CA GLN A 120 -7.77 0.55 -19.67
C GLN A 120 -8.72 1.27 -18.70
N PRO A 121 -8.66 2.61 -18.60
CA PRO A 121 -9.67 3.36 -17.85
C PRO A 121 -11.02 3.19 -18.53
N LEU A 122 -12.04 2.85 -17.74
CA LEU A 122 -13.43 2.80 -18.17
C LEU A 122 -14.07 4.14 -17.84
N SER A 123 -13.84 5.12 -18.70
CA SER A 123 -14.52 6.42 -18.66
C SER A 123 -15.89 6.30 -19.33
N GLU A 124 -16.90 7.02 -18.84
CA GLU A 124 -18.13 7.29 -19.62
C GLU A 124 -17.84 8.07 -20.91
#